data_AF-A0A0Q7RG21-F1
#
_entry.id   AF-A0A0Q7RG21-F1
#
_cell.length_a   1.000
_cell.length_b   1.000
_cell.length_c   1.000
_cell.angle_alpha   90.00
_cell.angle_beta   90.00
_cell.angle_gamma   90.00
#
_symmetry.space_group_name_H-M   'P 1'
#
loop_
_entity.id
_entity.type
_entity.pdbx_description
1 polymer ?
#
loop_
_entity_poly.entity_id
_entity_poly.type
_entity_poly.pdbx_seq_one_letter_code
_entity_poly.pdbx_strand_id
1 'polypeptide(L)'
;MDHFRLRKYRGPEVWARVRKAYEAGESGPSVALRFDIGLANLRKKCRLEGWSRRHQAERSDRDLPPPAAGPVSGADPGADTGAVDPLPAPVIRRRALDRAAALLADGRAAEALVQLKAAEALTRLGAAEAWATPEPTEEDFEAVRCKIGVVVEARAVELAHQMLAEGVRPGVRWGGFALRWRAQTYGTEAAEADRRAAEAEGWAARYWDESGALKERGEGEM
;
A
#
# COMPACT_ATOMS: atom_id res chain seq x y z
N MET A 1 -20.87 25.97 -46.19
CA MET A 1 -19.49 25.64 -46.58
C MET A 1 -19.24 24.22 -46.11
N ASP A 2 -19.54 23.26 -46.98
CA ASP A 2 -19.52 21.84 -46.59
C ASP A 2 -18.10 21.39 -46.32
N HIS A 3 -17.82 21.05 -45.06
CA HIS A 3 -16.55 20.45 -44.66
C HIS A 3 -16.50 19.02 -45.16
N PHE A 4 -16.06 18.82 -46.40
CA PHE A 4 -15.58 17.53 -46.86
C PHE A 4 -14.31 17.17 -46.08
N ARG A 5 -14.46 16.58 -44.89
CA ARG A 5 -13.35 15.91 -44.21
C ARG A 5 -12.90 14.78 -45.11
N LEU A 6 -11.82 14.99 -45.88
CA LEU A 6 -11.14 13.93 -46.62
C LEU A 6 -10.80 12.83 -45.61
N ARG A 7 -11.58 11.75 -45.65
CA ARG A 7 -11.36 10.58 -44.82
C ARG A 7 -10.01 10.03 -45.25
N LYS A 8 -8.97 10.17 -44.41
CA LYS A 8 -7.62 9.63 -44.66
C LYS A 8 -7.74 8.12 -44.84
N TYR A 9 -7.89 7.67 -46.08
CA TYR A 9 -7.92 6.26 -46.42
C TYR A 9 -6.49 5.78 -46.61
N ARG A 10 -6.16 4.65 -45.99
CA ARG A 10 -4.87 3.99 -46.17
C ARG A 10 -5.11 2.66 -46.86
N GLY A 11 -4.32 2.41 -47.91
CA GLY A 11 -4.40 1.18 -48.70
C GLY A 11 -4.07 -0.08 -47.86
N PRO A 12 -4.40 -1.26 -48.40
CA PRO A 12 -4.23 -2.54 -47.68
C PRO A 12 -2.78 -2.80 -47.26
N GLU A 13 -1.79 -2.37 -48.06
CA GLU A 13 -0.37 -2.53 -47.74
C GLU A 13 0.08 -1.74 -46.51
N VAL A 14 -0.50 -0.55 -46.30
CA VAL A 14 -0.21 0.25 -45.10
C VAL A 14 -0.80 -0.46 -43.89
N TRP A 15 -2.02 -0.98 -43.99
CA TRP A 15 -2.65 -1.74 -42.91
C TRP A 15 -1.92 -3.05 -42.57
N ALA A 16 -1.31 -3.72 -43.56
CA ALA A 16 -0.47 -4.89 -43.29
C ALA A 16 0.77 -4.52 -42.46
N ARG A 17 1.42 -3.38 -42.77
CA ARG A 17 2.56 -2.86 -41.99
C ARG A 17 2.15 -2.39 -40.59
N VAL A 18 1.01 -1.72 -40.47
CA VAL A 18 0.41 -1.31 -39.19
C VAL A 18 0.12 -2.54 -38.33
N ARG A 19 -0.44 -3.61 -38.91
CA ARG A 19 -0.70 -4.87 -38.23
C ARG A 19 0.58 -5.51 -37.71
N LYS A 20 1.60 -5.64 -38.56
CA LYS A 20 2.90 -6.17 -38.15
C LYS A 20 3.52 -5.40 -36.98
N ALA A 21 3.49 -4.06 -37.04
CA ALA A 21 4.03 -3.21 -35.96
C ALA A 21 3.23 -3.35 -34.65
N TYR A 22 1.91 -3.41 -34.75
CA TYR A 22 1.03 -3.56 -33.59
C TYR A 22 1.14 -4.95 -32.95
N GLU A 23 1.20 -6.02 -33.75
CA GLU A 23 1.39 -7.40 -33.29
C GLU A 23 2.80 -7.63 -32.72
N ALA A 24 3.80 -6.87 -33.17
CA ALA A 24 5.16 -6.86 -32.59
C ALA A 24 5.25 -6.13 -31.23
N GLY A 25 4.13 -5.56 -30.74
CA GLY A 25 4.05 -4.97 -29.40
C GLY A 25 4.12 -3.43 -29.35
N GLU A 26 4.27 -2.75 -30.48
CA GLU A 26 4.27 -1.28 -30.52
C GLU A 26 2.94 -0.70 -29.99
N SER A 27 2.99 0.42 -29.28
CA SER A 27 1.79 1.00 -28.65
C SER A 27 0.83 1.59 -29.70
N GLY A 28 -0.48 1.50 -29.45
CA GLY A 28 -1.50 2.03 -30.36
C GLY A 28 -1.30 3.51 -30.74
N PRO A 29 -1.00 4.42 -29.79
CA PRO A 29 -0.68 5.81 -30.10
C PRO A 29 0.58 5.97 -30.97
N SER A 30 1.64 5.20 -30.72
CA SER A 30 2.88 5.24 -31.51
C SER A 30 2.63 4.78 -32.94
N VAL A 31 1.93 3.65 -33.12
CA VAL A 31 1.55 3.13 -34.43
C VAL A 31 0.63 4.12 -35.17
N ALA A 32 -0.30 4.75 -34.46
CA ALA A 32 -1.20 5.74 -35.05
C ALA A 32 -0.45 6.96 -35.59
N LEU A 33 0.52 7.47 -34.82
CA LEU A 33 1.38 8.58 -35.23
C LEU A 33 2.28 8.20 -36.40
N ARG A 34 2.96 7.05 -36.31
CA ARG A 34 3.94 6.56 -37.30
C ARG A 34 3.35 6.34 -38.69
N PHE A 35 2.11 5.86 -38.76
CA PHE A 35 1.43 5.57 -40.03
C PHE A 35 0.40 6.63 -40.44
N ASP A 36 0.36 7.76 -39.73
CA ASP A 36 -0.63 8.86 -39.88
C ASP A 36 -2.07 8.31 -40.03
N ILE A 37 -2.48 7.49 -39.05
CA ILE A 37 -3.84 6.94 -38.96
C ILE A 37 -4.52 7.40 -37.67
N GLY A 38 -5.83 7.62 -37.73
CA GLY A 38 -6.59 7.94 -36.53
C GLY A 38 -6.61 6.76 -35.55
N LEU A 39 -6.29 7.01 -34.28
CA LEU A 39 -6.29 6.00 -33.22
C LEU A 39 -7.65 5.28 -33.09
N ALA A 40 -8.76 6.00 -33.27
CA ALA A 40 -10.11 5.42 -33.27
C ALA A 40 -10.31 4.43 -34.43
N ASN A 41 -9.74 4.72 -35.61
CA ASN A 41 -9.82 3.85 -36.78
C ASN A 41 -8.95 2.59 -36.57
N LEU A 42 -7.75 2.75 -36.02
CA LEU A 42 -6.90 1.64 -35.61
C LEU A 42 -7.64 0.71 -34.64
N ARG A 43 -8.20 1.25 -33.55
CA ARG A 43 -8.97 0.46 -32.56
C ARG A 43 -10.19 -0.25 -33.16
N LYS A 44 -10.94 0.44 -34.04
CA LYS A 44 -12.09 -0.15 -34.74
C LYS A 44 -11.66 -1.33 -35.60
N LYS A 45 -10.56 -1.18 -36.35
CA LYS A 45 -10.04 -2.24 -37.20
C LYS A 45 -9.43 -3.39 -36.37
N CYS A 46 -8.71 -3.09 -35.27
CA CYS A 46 -8.23 -4.06 -34.26
C CYS A 46 -9.33 -4.99 -33.75
N ARG A 47 -10.52 -4.43 -33.50
CA ARG A 47 -11.68 -5.17 -33.03
C ARG A 47 -12.31 -6.02 -34.13
N LEU A 48 -12.49 -5.46 -35.32
CA LEU A 48 -13.16 -6.15 -36.43
C LEU A 48 -12.34 -7.31 -37.00
N GLU A 49 -11.02 -7.16 -37.07
CA GLU A 49 -10.13 -8.16 -37.67
C GLU A 49 -9.38 -9.01 -36.61
N GLY A 50 -9.70 -8.84 -35.32
CA GLY A 50 -9.22 -9.73 -34.25
C GLY A 50 -7.70 -9.68 -33.98
N TRP A 51 -7.07 -8.52 -34.08
CA TRP A 51 -5.63 -8.31 -33.88
C TRP A 51 -5.32 -7.51 -32.61
N SER A 52 -6.28 -7.42 -31.68
CA SER A 52 -6.03 -6.82 -30.37
C SER A 52 -5.21 -7.76 -29.49
N ARG A 53 -4.51 -7.20 -28.49
CA ARG A 53 -3.72 -7.99 -27.51
C ARG A 53 -4.55 -9.06 -26.79
N ARG A 54 -5.83 -8.79 -26.57
CA ARG A 54 -6.79 -9.76 -26.02
C ARG A 54 -6.95 -10.99 -26.93
N HIS A 55 -7.14 -10.78 -28.24
CA HIS A 55 -7.24 -11.89 -29.20
C HIS A 55 -5.92 -12.66 -29.32
N GLN A 56 -4.79 -11.97 -29.14
CA GLN A 56 -3.47 -12.60 -29.14
C GLN A 56 -3.29 -13.51 -27.92
N ALA A 57 -3.72 -13.06 -26.73
CA ALA A 57 -3.75 -13.88 -25.52
C ALA A 57 -4.69 -15.09 -25.67
N GLU A 58 -5.93 -14.87 -26.13
CA GLU A 58 -6.92 -15.95 -26.35
C GLU A 58 -6.45 -17.01 -27.37
N ARG A 59 -5.62 -16.62 -28.36
CA ARG A 59 -5.00 -17.58 -29.29
C ARG A 59 -3.89 -18.37 -28.63
N SER A 60 -2.98 -17.70 -27.92
CA SER A 60 -1.92 -18.35 -27.16
C SER A 60 -2.47 -19.35 -26.14
N ASP A 61 -3.59 -19.02 -25.49
CA ASP A 61 -4.25 -19.90 -24.52
C ASP A 61 -4.82 -21.17 -25.18
N ARG A 62 -5.25 -21.08 -26.44
CA ARG A 62 -5.74 -22.24 -27.23
C ARG A 62 -4.61 -23.14 -27.71
N ASP A 63 -3.46 -22.56 -28.02
CA ASP A 63 -2.31 -23.27 -28.55
C ASP A 63 -1.48 -23.97 -27.44
N LEU A 64 -1.83 -23.78 -26.18
CA LEU A 64 -1.26 -24.52 -25.05
C LEU A 64 -1.69 -26.00 -25.13
N PRO A 65 -0.74 -26.96 -25.01
CA PRO A 65 -1.10 -28.37 -24.94
C PRO A 65 -1.96 -28.61 -23.68
N PRO A 66 -2.98 -29.47 -23.75
CA PRO A 66 -3.78 -29.82 -22.59
C PRO A 66 -2.86 -30.40 -21.49
N PRO A 67 -3.14 -30.13 -20.20
CA PRO A 67 -2.32 -30.63 -19.12
C PRO A 67 -2.26 -32.16 -19.21
N ALA A 68 -1.05 -32.71 -19.30
CA ALA A 68 -0.84 -34.15 -19.34
C ALA A 68 -1.41 -34.76 -18.05
N ALA A 69 -2.45 -35.58 -18.18
CA ALA A 69 -3.01 -36.37 -17.10
C ALA A 69 -2.02 -37.49 -16.71
N GLY A 70 -0.98 -37.13 -15.96
CA GLY A 70 -0.17 -38.07 -15.20
C GLY A 70 -0.85 -38.37 -13.86
N PRO A 71 -0.80 -39.61 -13.35
CA PRO A 71 -1.53 -39.98 -12.14
C PRO A 71 -0.90 -39.30 -10.92
N VAL A 72 -1.65 -38.41 -10.29
CA VAL A 72 -1.39 -38.00 -8.90
C VAL A 72 -1.74 -39.18 -8.00
N SER A 73 -0.73 -39.98 -7.66
CA SER A 73 -0.90 -41.09 -6.73
C SER A 73 -0.94 -40.56 -5.29
N GLY A 74 -2.06 -40.79 -4.61
CA GLY A 74 -2.17 -40.83 -3.16
C GLY A 74 -2.73 -39.58 -2.48
N ALA A 75 -4.07 -39.44 -2.46
CA ALA A 75 -4.75 -38.75 -1.36
C ALA A 75 -6.05 -39.50 -1.06
N ASP A 76 -6.13 -40.05 0.15
CA ASP A 76 -7.31 -40.74 0.69
C ASP A 76 -8.57 -39.87 0.59
N PRO A 77 -9.73 -40.41 0.15
CA PRO A 77 -11.01 -39.72 0.19
C PRO A 77 -11.56 -39.78 1.63
N GLY A 78 -10.98 -38.99 2.53
CA GLY A 78 -11.40 -38.96 3.93
C GLY A 78 -10.70 -37.95 4.83
N ALA A 79 -9.77 -37.14 4.32
CA ALA A 79 -9.26 -36.01 5.08
C ALA A 79 -10.28 -34.89 5.03
N ASP A 80 -10.93 -34.64 6.17
CA ASP A 80 -11.64 -33.41 6.49
C ASP A 80 -10.83 -32.21 5.99
N THR A 81 -11.21 -31.67 4.83
CA THR A 81 -10.77 -30.34 4.40
C THR A 81 -11.53 -29.34 5.24
N GLY A 82 -11.17 -29.27 6.53
CA GLY A 82 -11.48 -28.12 7.36
C GLY A 82 -11.12 -26.91 6.52
N ALA A 83 -12.10 -26.03 6.29
CA ALA A 83 -11.91 -24.82 5.53
C ALA A 83 -10.85 -23.98 6.27
N VAL A 84 -9.59 -24.18 5.91
CA VAL A 84 -8.50 -23.35 6.40
C VAL A 84 -8.71 -22.02 5.71
N ASP A 85 -9.04 -21.00 6.50
CA ASP A 85 -9.11 -19.63 5.99
C ASP A 85 -7.87 -19.35 5.14
N PRO A 86 -8.05 -18.82 3.91
CA PRO A 86 -6.93 -18.56 3.04
C PRO A 86 -5.93 -17.67 3.77
N LEU A 87 -4.69 -18.15 3.90
CA LEU A 87 -3.65 -17.38 4.56
C LEU A 87 -3.48 -16.03 3.85
N PRO A 88 -3.18 -14.94 4.58
CA PRO A 88 -2.95 -13.65 3.96
C PRO A 88 -1.86 -13.74 2.89
N ALA A 89 -2.06 -13.07 1.74
CA ALA A 89 -1.14 -13.09 0.61
C ALA A 89 0.34 -12.79 0.96
N PRO A 90 0.66 -11.90 1.92
CA PRO A 90 2.04 -11.71 2.38
C PRO A 90 2.68 -12.95 3.00
N VAL A 91 1.90 -13.75 3.74
CA VAL A 91 2.35 -14.98 4.40
C VAL A 91 2.60 -16.08 3.37
N ILE A 92 1.72 -16.22 2.37
CA ILE A 92 1.88 -17.18 1.28
C ILE A 92 3.14 -16.85 0.46
N ARG A 93 3.35 -15.57 0.14
CA ARG A 93 4.55 -15.11 -0.58
C ARG A 93 5.83 -15.43 0.19
N ARG A 94 5.85 -15.17 1.51
CA ARG A 94 7.02 -15.46 2.34
C ARG A 94 7.36 -16.95 2.33
N ARG A 95 6.35 -17.82 2.48
CA ARG A 95 6.52 -19.27 2.43
C ARG A 95 7.04 -19.76 1.07
N ALA A 96 6.58 -19.18 -0.03
CA ALA A 96 7.07 -19.51 -1.37
C ALA A 96 8.57 -19.16 -1.54
N LEU A 97 9.02 -18.03 -1.00
CA LEU A 97 10.43 -17.63 -0.99
C LEU A 97 11.28 -18.56 -0.13
N ASP A 98 10.84 -18.87 1.09
CA ASP A 98 11.55 -19.78 1.98
C ASP A 98 11.66 -21.20 1.37
N ARG A 99 10.61 -21.66 0.67
CA ARG A 99 10.61 -22.93 -0.07
C ARG A 99 11.56 -22.91 -1.27
N ALA A 100 11.62 -21.80 -2.01
CA ALA A 100 12.56 -21.63 -3.12
C ALA A 100 14.01 -21.68 -2.64
N ALA A 101 14.32 -21.05 -1.51
CA ALA A 101 15.65 -21.07 -0.91
C ALA A 101 16.09 -22.50 -0.51
N ALA A 102 15.20 -23.27 0.11
CA ALA A 102 15.47 -24.68 0.42
C ALA A 102 15.72 -25.52 -0.84
N LEU A 103 14.90 -25.35 -1.89
CA LEU A 103 15.07 -26.06 -3.16
C LEU A 103 16.39 -25.70 -3.88
N LEU A 104 16.87 -24.46 -3.76
CA LEU A 104 18.17 -24.06 -4.29
C LEU A 104 19.32 -24.71 -3.52
N ALA A 105 19.22 -24.80 -2.18
CA ALA A 105 20.21 -25.50 -1.35
C ALA A 105 20.31 -26.99 -1.72
N ASP A 106 19.19 -27.61 -2.12
CA ASP A 106 19.14 -29.00 -2.58
C ASP A 106 19.50 -29.19 -4.08
N GLY A 107 19.95 -28.14 -4.78
CA GLY A 107 20.31 -28.19 -6.20
C GLY A 107 19.12 -28.29 -7.17
N ARG A 108 17.88 -28.13 -6.69
CA ARG A 108 16.64 -28.26 -7.47
C ARG A 108 16.20 -26.93 -8.08
N ALA A 109 17.06 -26.37 -8.95
CA ALA A 109 16.90 -25.03 -9.51
C ALA A 109 15.59 -24.83 -10.31
N ALA A 110 15.13 -25.84 -11.05
CA ALA A 110 13.90 -25.74 -11.84
C ALA A 110 12.65 -25.54 -10.97
N GLU A 111 12.58 -26.22 -9.83
CA GLU A 111 11.45 -26.12 -8.90
C GLU A 111 11.48 -24.84 -8.08
N ALA A 112 12.69 -24.41 -7.69
CA ALA A 112 12.87 -23.10 -7.07
C ALA A 112 12.37 -21.96 -7.97
N LEU A 113 12.63 -22.04 -9.28
CA LEU A 113 12.15 -21.05 -10.25
C LEU A 113 10.62 -20.99 -10.30
N VAL A 114 9.92 -22.13 -10.19
CA VAL A 114 8.45 -22.16 -10.12
C VAL A 114 7.94 -21.45 -8.87
N GLN A 115 8.56 -21.70 -7.71
CA GLN A 115 8.20 -21.03 -6.45
C GLN A 115 8.44 -19.52 -6.51
N LEU A 116 9.54 -19.07 -7.13
CA LEU A 116 9.82 -17.65 -7.34
C LEU A 116 8.79 -16.99 -8.26
N LYS A 117 8.41 -17.65 -9.37
CA LYS A 117 7.36 -17.16 -10.28
C LYS A 117 6.00 -17.05 -9.59
N ALA A 118 5.67 -18.00 -8.70
CA ALA A 118 4.44 -17.93 -7.91
C ALA A 118 4.47 -16.76 -6.92
N ALA A 119 5.59 -16.53 -6.22
CA ALA A 119 5.76 -15.39 -5.33
C ALA A 119 5.66 -14.04 -6.07
N GLU A 120 6.21 -13.97 -7.28
CA GLU A 120 6.11 -12.79 -8.15
C GLU A 120 4.66 -12.55 -8.61
N ALA A 121 3.95 -13.59 -9.03
CA ALA A 121 2.54 -13.49 -9.42
C ALA A 121 1.66 -12.98 -8.26
N LEU A 122 1.87 -13.49 -7.05
CA LEU A 122 1.18 -13.02 -5.84
C LEU A 122 1.50 -11.55 -5.52
N THR A 123 2.71 -11.10 -5.82
CA THR A 123 3.09 -9.69 -5.67
C THR A 123 2.35 -8.80 -6.65
N ARG A 124 2.21 -9.23 -7.91
CA ARG A 124 1.45 -8.49 -8.93
C ARG A 124 -0.05 -8.44 -8.60
N LEU A 125 -0.62 -9.53 -8.08
CA LEU A 125 -2.02 -9.57 -7.66
C LEU A 125 -2.27 -8.67 -6.44
N GLY A 126 -1.39 -8.70 -5.44
CA GLY A 126 -1.48 -7.78 -4.30
C GLY A 126 -1.30 -6.31 -4.68
N ALA A 127 -0.47 -6.01 -5.68
CA ALA A 127 -0.35 -4.65 -6.22
C ALA A 127 -1.59 -4.20 -7.00
N ALA A 128 -2.27 -5.12 -7.69
CA ALA A 128 -3.54 -4.84 -8.36
C ALA A 128 -4.69 -4.64 -7.36
N GLU A 129 -4.71 -5.39 -6.24
CA GLU A 129 -5.61 -5.16 -5.12
C GLU A 129 -5.34 -3.83 -4.41
N ALA A 130 -4.06 -3.45 -4.22
CA ALA A 130 -3.70 -2.16 -3.65
C ALA A 130 -4.08 -0.97 -4.56
N TRP A 131 -4.07 -1.15 -5.89
CA TRP A 131 -4.61 -0.18 -6.86
C TRP A 131 -6.15 -0.18 -6.90
N ALA A 132 -6.80 -1.20 -6.35
CA ALA A 132 -8.26 -1.28 -6.25
C ALA A 132 -8.82 -0.58 -5.00
N THR A 133 -7.96 -0.13 -4.07
CA THR A 133 -8.35 0.87 -3.09
C THR A 133 -8.55 2.21 -3.81
N PRO A 134 -9.73 2.84 -3.73
CA PRO A 134 -9.92 4.15 -4.35
C PRO A 134 -8.90 5.13 -3.77
N GLU A 135 -8.24 5.89 -4.65
CA GLU A 135 -7.42 7.03 -4.25
C GLU A 135 -8.26 7.93 -3.33
N PRO A 136 -7.72 8.34 -2.16
CA PRO A 136 -8.45 9.20 -1.24
C PRO A 136 -8.92 10.46 -1.98
N THR A 137 -10.20 10.77 -1.85
CA THR A 137 -10.78 11.98 -2.45
C THR A 137 -10.31 13.23 -1.72
N GLU A 138 -10.46 14.40 -2.33
CA GLU A 138 -10.22 15.68 -1.65
C GLU A 138 -11.11 15.83 -0.40
N GLU A 139 -12.34 15.27 -0.43
CA GLU A 139 -13.24 15.20 0.73
C GLU A 139 -12.68 14.30 1.84
N ASP A 140 -12.03 13.17 1.49
CA ASP A 140 -11.36 12.31 2.46
C ASP A 140 -10.17 13.03 3.12
N PHE A 141 -9.39 13.77 2.33
CA PHE A 141 -8.29 14.58 2.86
C PHE A 141 -8.79 15.69 3.77
N GLU A 142 -9.88 16.37 3.42
CA GLU A 142 -10.46 17.41 4.27
C GLU A 142 -11.08 16.83 5.54
N ALA A 143 -11.75 15.67 5.46
CA ALA A 143 -12.25 14.97 6.64
C ALA A 143 -11.10 14.56 7.59
N VAL A 144 -9.98 14.09 7.04
CA VAL A 144 -8.76 13.82 7.82
C VAL A 144 -8.20 15.09 8.43
N ARG A 145 -8.11 16.19 7.68
CA ARG A 145 -7.67 17.50 8.20
C ARG A 145 -8.56 18.01 9.32
N CYS A 146 -9.89 17.98 9.18
CA CYS A 146 -10.83 18.34 10.22
C CYS A 146 -10.63 17.47 11.47
N LYS A 147 -10.51 16.14 11.29
CA LYS A 147 -10.29 15.22 12.40
C LYS A 147 -8.98 15.49 13.13
N ILE A 148 -7.90 15.73 12.38
CA ILE A 148 -6.60 16.11 12.95
C ILE A 148 -6.72 17.45 13.67
N GLY A 149 -7.40 18.44 13.08
CA GLY A 149 -7.64 19.76 13.68
C GLY A 149 -8.34 19.65 15.03
N VAL A 150 -9.44 18.90 15.12
CA VAL A 150 -10.16 18.66 16.38
C VAL A 150 -9.27 18.00 17.43
N VAL A 151 -8.45 17.02 17.04
CA VAL A 151 -7.50 16.38 17.96
C VAL A 151 -6.44 17.37 18.41
N VAL A 152 -5.86 18.16 17.50
CA VAL A 152 -4.85 19.17 17.83
C VAL A 152 -5.41 20.22 18.78
N GLU A 153 -6.60 20.75 18.50
CA GLU A 153 -7.28 21.73 19.36
C GLU A 153 -7.56 21.16 20.74
N ALA A 154 -8.13 19.96 20.83
CA ALA A 154 -8.40 19.32 22.12
C ALA A 154 -7.12 19.12 22.93
N ARG A 155 -6.01 18.75 22.29
CA ARG A 155 -4.69 18.59 22.95
C ARG A 155 -4.06 19.92 23.34
N ALA A 156 -4.22 20.95 22.52
CA ALA A 156 -3.76 22.29 22.84
C ALA A 156 -4.51 22.85 24.04
N VAL A 157 -5.82 22.65 24.12
CA VAL A 157 -6.65 23.04 25.28
C VAL A 157 -6.24 22.26 26.53
N GLU A 158 -6.02 20.94 26.43
CA GLU A 158 -5.54 20.12 27.54
C GLU A 158 -4.19 20.64 28.06
N LEU A 159 -3.22 20.88 27.17
CA LEU A 159 -1.91 21.42 27.53
C LEU A 159 -2.02 22.82 28.14
N ALA A 160 -2.83 23.72 27.56
CA ALA A 160 -3.05 25.05 28.09
C ALA A 160 -3.65 25.00 29.51
N HIS A 161 -4.59 24.09 29.77
CA HIS A 161 -5.08 23.87 31.14
C HIS A 161 -3.95 23.38 32.06
N GLN A 162 -3.10 22.44 31.64
CA GLN A 162 -1.98 21.98 32.47
C GLN A 162 -0.99 23.11 32.78
N MET A 163 -0.73 23.99 31.81
CA MET A 163 0.18 25.11 31.98
C MET A 163 -0.42 26.17 32.90
N LEU A 164 -1.69 26.54 32.68
CA LEU A 164 -2.33 27.73 33.27
C LEU A 164 -3.18 27.44 34.53
N ALA A 165 -3.66 26.21 34.74
CA ALA A 165 -4.45 25.86 35.92
C ALA A 165 -3.57 25.72 37.17
N GLU A 166 -4.19 25.56 38.35
CA GLU A 166 -3.49 25.39 39.63
C GLU A 166 -2.86 23.99 39.82
N GLY A 167 -2.34 23.37 38.75
CA GLY A 167 -1.57 22.12 38.87
C GLY A 167 -1.68 21.20 37.66
N VAL A 168 -0.70 20.31 37.55
CA VAL A 168 -0.63 19.29 36.50
C VAL A 168 -1.31 18.01 36.96
N ARG A 169 -2.14 17.39 36.12
CA ARG A 169 -2.81 16.10 36.38
C ARG A 169 -1.92 14.90 36.04
N PRO A 170 -2.08 13.76 36.73
CA PRO A 170 -1.34 12.54 36.43
C PRO A 170 -1.63 11.98 35.03
N GLY A 171 -0.61 11.35 34.43
CA GLY A 171 -0.77 10.55 33.21
C GLY A 171 -0.97 11.32 31.90
N VAL A 172 -0.91 12.64 31.92
CA VAL A 172 -1.06 13.47 30.71
C VAL A 172 0.20 13.36 29.84
N ARG A 173 0.01 13.21 28.53
CA ARG A 173 1.10 13.04 27.53
C ARG A 173 2.18 14.11 27.60
N TRP A 174 1.81 15.32 28.02
CA TRP A 174 2.70 16.48 28.10
C TRP A 174 2.97 16.94 29.54
N GLY A 175 2.72 16.09 30.54
CA GLY A 175 2.85 16.45 31.96
C GLY A 175 4.25 16.96 32.33
N GLY A 176 5.30 16.26 31.90
CA GLY A 176 6.68 16.70 32.15
C GLY A 176 7.03 18.05 31.50
N PHE A 177 6.47 18.33 30.31
CA PHE A 177 6.63 19.63 29.66
C PHE A 177 5.91 20.74 30.44
N ALA A 178 4.65 20.51 30.84
CA ALA A 178 3.87 21.49 31.59
C ALA A 178 4.54 21.83 32.93
N LEU A 179 5.05 20.83 33.66
CA LEU A 179 5.77 21.02 34.92
C LEU A 179 7.04 21.88 34.75
N ARG A 180 7.85 21.61 33.71
CA ARG A 180 9.02 22.43 33.40
C ARG A 180 8.65 23.86 33.03
N TRP A 181 7.64 24.03 32.18
CA TRP A 181 7.18 25.35 31.76
C TRP A 181 6.67 26.17 32.95
N ARG A 182 5.90 25.55 33.85
CA ARG A 182 5.39 26.17 35.08
C ARG A 182 6.53 26.57 36.00
N ALA A 183 7.52 25.70 36.23
CA ALA A 183 8.69 26.03 37.03
C ALA A 183 9.47 27.22 36.46
N GLN A 184 9.60 27.30 35.13
CA GLN A 184 10.28 28.41 34.45
C GLN A 184 9.46 29.72 34.49
N THR A 185 8.12 29.63 34.43
CA THR A 185 7.24 30.79 34.27
C THR A 185 6.75 31.35 35.60
N TYR A 186 6.41 30.48 36.56
CA TYR A 186 5.88 30.84 37.88
C TYR A 186 6.91 30.70 39.01
N GLY A 187 8.09 30.12 38.73
CA GLY A 187 9.19 30.04 39.67
C GLY A 187 9.12 28.84 40.63
N THR A 188 10.00 28.86 41.63
CA THR A 188 10.28 27.71 42.52
C THR A 188 9.10 27.34 43.42
N GLU A 189 8.30 28.32 43.86
CA GLU A 189 7.13 28.07 44.72
C GLU A 189 6.07 27.22 43.99
N ALA A 190 5.81 27.51 42.72
CA ALA A 190 4.90 26.71 41.89
C ALA A 190 5.45 25.30 41.65
N ALA A 191 6.75 25.17 41.40
CA ALA A 191 7.40 23.86 41.22
C ALA A 191 7.31 23.00 42.49
N GLU A 192 7.48 23.60 43.67
CA GLU A 192 7.32 22.91 44.94
C GLU A 192 5.87 22.51 45.22
N ALA A 193 4.91 23.38 44.90
CA ALA A 193 3.49 23.08 45.02
C ALA A 193 3.08 21.92 44.10
N ASP A 194 3.50 21.95 42.83
CA ASP A 194 3.25 20.87 41.88
C ASP A 194 3.87 19.55 42.34
N ARG A 195 5.10 19.57 42.89
CA ARG A 195 5.74 18.38 43.47
C ARG A 195 4.96 17.85 44.67
N ARG A 196 4.53 18.73 45.58
CA ARG A 196 3.79 18.37 46.78
C ARG A 196 2.44 17.72 46.43
N ALA A 197 1.76 18.25 45.42
CA ALA A 197 0.54 17.65 44.87
C ALA A 197 0.83 16.26 44.26
N ALA A 198 1.92 16.14 43.50
CA ALA A 198 2.34 14.88 42.91
C ALA A 198 2.69 13.80 43.94
N GLU A 199 3.32 14.19 45.05
CA GLU A 199 3.63 13.30 46.17
C GLU A 199 2.34 12.86 46.89
N ALA A 200 1.44 13.81 47.16
CA ALA A 200 0.15 13.53 47.80
C ALA A 200 -0.72 12.56 46.99
N GLU A 201 -0.65 12.65 45.65
CA GLU A 201 -1.41 11.80 44.73
C GLU A 201 -0.62 10.57 44.25
N GLY A 202 0.63 10.38 44.71
CA GLY A 202 1.40 9.16 44.46
C GLY A 202 2.00 9.02 43.06
N TRP A 203 2.14 10.11 42.30
CA TRP A 203 2.70 10.09 40.95
C TRP A 203 4.01 10.88 40.79
N ALA A 204 4.57 11.41 41.89
CA ALA A 204 5.84 12.14 41.89
C ALA A 204 6.99 11.36 41.22
N ALA A 205 7.12 10.05 41.49
CA ALA A 205 8.17 9.22 40.93
C ALA A 205 8.16 9.16 39.38
N ARG A 206 7.06 9.55 38.73
CA ARG A 206 6.98 9.62 37.26
C ARG A 206 7.79 10.77 36.69
N TYR A 207 7.82 11.92 37.36
CA TYR A 207 8.41 13.15 36.81
C TYR A 207 9.61 13.67 37.60
N TRP A 208 9.75 13.32 38.88
CA TRP A 208 10.90 13.69 39.71
C TRP A 208 11.80 12.48 39.98
N ASP A 209 13.10 12.72 40.05
CA ASP A 209 14.09 11.76 40.52
C ASP A 209 14.22 11.78 42.05
N GLU A 210 15.09 10.91 42.59
CA GLU A 210 15.34 10.79 44.03
C GLU A 210 15.97 12.05 44.65
N SER A 211 16.59 12.92 43.83
CA SER A 211 17.13 14.20 44.27
C SER A 211 16.08 15.31 44.32
N GLY A 212 14.86 15.03 43.82
CA GLY A 212 13.79 16.00 43.72
C GLY A 212 13.90 16.91 42.49
N ALA A 213 14.76 16.57 41.52
CA ALA A 213 14.84 17.27 40.25
C ALA A 213 13.87 16.65 39.24
N LEU A 214 13.32 17.47 38.33
CA LEU A 214 12.49 16.97 37.23
C LEU A 214 13.37 16.16 36.27
N LYS A 215 12.96 14.93 35.96
CA LYS A 215 13.63 14.05 35.01
C LYS A 215 13.75 14.72 33.65
N GLU A 216 14.93 14.63 33.06
CA GLU A 216 15.11 15.01 31.65
C GLU A 216 14.27 14.11 30.75
N ARG A 217 13.90 14.64 29.57
CA ARG A 217 13.02 13.96 28.62
C ARG A 217 13.64 12.62 28.19
N GLY A 218 13.22 11.53 28.82
CA GLY A 218 13.60 10.18 28.40
C GLY A 218 12.97 9.84 27.03
N GLU A 219 13.72 9.14 26.19
CA GLU A 219 13.27 8.52 24.93
C GLU A 219 12.14 7.50 25.22
N GLY A 220 10.92 7.98 25.41
CA GLY A 220 9.78 7.15 25.80
C GLY A 220 8.47 7.90 26.04
N GLU A 221 8.51 9.24 26.14
CA GLU A 221 7.30 10.06 26.07
C GLU A 221 6.85 10.24 24.61
N MET A 222 6.04 9.31 24.10
CA MET A 222 5.26 9.45 22.85
C MET A 222 3.77 9.19 23.09
#